data_AF-A0A2Z7BSI5-F1
#
_entry.id   AF-A0A2Z7BSI5-F1
#
_cell.length_a   1.000
_cell.length_b   1.000
_cell.length_c   1.000
_cell.angle_alpha   90.00
_cell.angle_beta   90.00
_cell.angle_gamma   90.00
#
_symmetry.space_group_name_H-M   'P 1'
#
loop_
_entity.id
_entity.type
_entity.pdbx_description
1 polymer ?
#
loop_
_entity_poly.entity_id
_entity_poly.type
_entity_poly.pdbx_seq_one_letter_code
_entity_poly.pdbx_strand_id
1 'polypeptide(L)'
;MRCVMVYSKLEIIVFLLLSVSIHVRVSSIDDNYEQCENIVKNWASSSLDADIKGDKHELRDLLFFLHIPRTGGRTYLHCFLKKLYTNSQECPRSYDKLRFNPRKTNCRLLSTHDDYSLMSKFPKEKTSVVTILRNPVDRIFSTYEFSVEVAARFLIHPNLTSVARMAKRVRSKTSGVSTLDIWPWKYLVPWMREDLFARRDARKLKPDAYSVTNNPYDMEDILMPLHEYINSPIAKDIIHNGATFQITGLTNNSYFVDAHKIRHCVFKHQTLGAYVLKVAKKRLDGMLYIGLTENHRESATMFANVVGAQVISQHLASSSTDVASNDDSEQRSSLSDVQHVAKNQGIDAHQKLKNISSITQDEVGHGNLTVGKLVEAYESCTSNLRKTQAERRGNSLKRIAPANLTKEV
;
A
#
# COMPACT_ATOMS: atom_id res chain seq x y z
N MET A 1 -85.69 -1.87 16.02
CA MET A 1 -84.93 -0.66 15.61
C MET A 1 -83.62 -0.52 16.40
N ARG A 2 -82.64 -1.42 16.19
CA ARG A 2 -81.31 -1.35 16.84
C ARG A 2 -80.15 -1.80 15.92
N CYS A 3 -80.35 -1.81 14.61
CA CYS A 3 -79.35 -2.34 13.66
C CYS A 3 -78.78 -1.30 12.67
N VAL A 4 -79.34 -0.08 12.60
CA VAL A 4 -78.89 0.94 11.63
C VAL A 4 -77.87 1.92 12.25
N MET A 5 -77.77 1.99 13.57
CA MET A 5 -76.95 3.00 14.26
C MET A 5 -75.51 2.57 14.57
N VAL A 6 -75.14 1.32 14.28
CA VAL A 6 -73.79 0.77 14.51
C VAL A 6 -72.90 0.93 13.28
N TYR A 7 -73.48 0.84 12.07
CA TYR A 7 -72.74 0.98 10.81
C TYR A 7 -72.17 2.39 10.61
N SER A 8 -72.91 3.43 10.98
CA SER A 8 -72.46 4.83 10.79
C SER A 8 -71.30 5.24 11.71
N LYS A 9 -71.19 4.65 12.92
CA LYS A 9 -70.04 4.90 13.81
C LYS A 9 -68.79 4.12 13.41
N LEU A 10 -68.96 2.94 12.81
CA LEU A 10 -67.84 2.11 12.36
C LEU A 10 -67.18 2.70 11.10
N GLU A 11 -67.98 3.26 10.18
CA GLU A 11 -67.46 3.94 8.99
C GLU A 11 -66.66 5.20 9.33
N ILE A 12 -67.10 6.00 10.31
CA ILE A 12 -66.36 7.19 10.76
C ILE A 12 -65.03 6.80 11.44
N ILE A 13 -65.00 5.70 12.20
CA ILE A 13 -63.77 5.20 12.84
C ILE A 13 -62.81 4.64 11.78
N VAL A 14 -63.32 3.93 10.76
CA VAL A 14 -62.48 3.44 9.64
C VAL A 14 -61.97 4.60 8.79
N PHE A 15 -62.76 5.65 8.55
CA PHE A 15 -62.30 6.87 7.86
C PHE A 15 -61.26 7.65 8.69
N LEU A 16 -61.44 7.76 10.01
CA LEU A 16 -60.47 8.38 10.91
C LEU A 16 -59.17 7.56 10.98
N LEU A 17 -59.24 6.23 11.03
CA LEU A 17 -58.08 5.34 11.03
C LEU A 17 -57.35 5.32 9.67
N LEU A 18 -58.06 5.51 8.55
CA LEU A 18 -57.46 5.66 7.21
C LEU A 18 -56.90 7.06 6.96
N SER A 19 -57.36 8.08 7.70
CA SER A 19 -56.88 9.47 7.60
C SER A 19 -55.63 9.77 8.42
N VAL A 20 -55.21 8.87 9.32
CA VAL A 20 -53.85 8.91 9.90
C VAL A 20 -52.88 8.30 8.90
N SER A 21 -52.76 8.96 7.75
CA SER A 21 -51.55 8.90 6.96
C SER A 21 -50.44 9.49 7.83
N ILE A 22 -49.70 8.61 8.52
CA ILE A 22 -48.41 8.99 9.06
C ILE A 22 -47.59 9.40 7.83
N HIS A 23 -47.55 10.70 7.57
CA HIS A 23 -46.46 11.31 6.83
C HIS A 23 -45.18 11.02 7.63
N VAL A 24 -44.63 9.81 7.48
CA VAL A 24 -43.21 9.59 7.65
C VAL A 24 -42.61 10.41 6.53
N ARG A 25 -42.31 11.67 6.85
CA ARG A 25 -41.47 12.52 6.03
C ARG A 25 -40.25 11.69 5.63
N VAL A 26 -39.94 11.72 4.36
CA VAL A 26 -38.59 11.47 3.86
C VAL A 26 -37.66 12.41 4.63
N SER A 27 -37.15 11.95 5.78
CA SER A 27 -36.24 12.70 6.69
C SER A 27 -34.91 11.97 6.84
N SER A 28 -34.82 10.70 6.44
CA SER A 28 -33.62 9.88 6.71
C SER A 28 -32.44 10.13 5.76
N ILE A 29 -32.65 10.83 4.64
CA ILE A 29 -31.59 11.14 3.67
C ILE A 29 -30.86 12.43 4.07
N ASP A 30 -31.60 13.49 4.41
CA ASP A 30 -31.03 14.81 4.76
C ASP A 30 -30.33 14.79 6.13
N ASP A 31 -30.94 14.17 7.15
CA ASP A 31 -30.34 14.06 8.49
C ASP A 31 -29.00 13.28 8.47
N ASN A 32 -28.90 12.30 7.57
CA ASN A 32 -27.72 11.47 7.42
C ASN A 32 -26.63 12.17 6.58
N TYR A 33 -27.03 12.92 5.54
CA TYR A 33 -26.10 13.72 4.77
C TYR A 33 -25.51 14.86 5.60
N GLU A 34 -26.34 15.62 6.33
CA GLU A 34 -25.88 16.74 7.15
C GLU A 34 -24.91 16.27 8.25
N GLN A 35 -25.22 15.14 8.91
CA GLN A 35 -24.30 14.52 9.86
C GLN A 35 -22.97 14.16 9.20
N CYS A 36 -23.01 13.51 8.03
CA CYS A 36 -21.81 13.14 7.30
C CYS A 36 -21.01 14.35 6.84
N GLU A 37 -21.68 15.39 6.35
CA GLU A 37 -21.06 16.61 5.90
C GLU A 37 -20.36 17.31 7.06
N ASN A 38 -21.01 17.44 8.22
CA ASN A 38 -20.43 18.03 9.42
C ASN A 38 -19.18 17.27 9.89
N ILE A 39 -19.23 15.93 9.94
CA ILE A 39 -18.07 15.10 10.29
C ILE A 39 -16.90 15.33 9.33
N VAL A 40 -17.17 15.30 8.02
CA VAL A 40 -16.12 15.44 6.99
C VAL A 40 -15.55 16.87 6.98
N LYS A 41 -16.39 17.90 7.08
CA LYS A 41 -15.96 19.31 7.14
C LYS A 41 -15.09 19.57 8.37
N ASN A 42 -15.52 19.14 9.56
CA ASN A 42 -14.76 19.34 10.80
C ASN A 42 -13.40 18.63 10.77
N TRP A 43 -13.36 17.40 10.27
CA TRP A 43 -12.11 16.68 10.05
C TRP A 43 -11.21 17.40 9.03
N ALA A 44 -11.78 17.89 7.93
CA ALA A 44 -11.01 18.58 6.90
C ALA A 44 -10.41 19.88 7.44
N SER A 45 -11.18 20.73 8.12
CA SER A 45 -10.71 21.98 8.72
C SER A 45 -9.57 21.72 9.71
N SER A 46 -9.78 20.82 10.68
CA SER A 46 -8.73 20.46 11.66
C SER A 46 -7.46 19.86 11.02
N SER A 47 -7.60 19.18 9.87
CA SER A 47 -6.45 18.66 9.12
C SER A 47 -5.67 19.74 8.36
N LEU A 48 -6.32 20.85 8.02
CA LEU A 48 -5.72 21.96 7.26
C LEU A 48 -5.01 22.97 8.18
N ASP A 49 -5.48 23.12 9.41
CA ASP A 49 -4.90 24.07 10.39
C ASP A 49 -3.60 23.57 11.04
N ALA A 50 -3.24 22.31 10.81
CA ALA A 50 -2.07 21.66 11.39
C ALA A 50 -0.76 21.96 10.64
N ASP A 51 -0.51 23.23 10.30
CA ASP A 51 0.70 23.64 9.57
C ASP A 51 1.96 23.45 10.42
N ILE A 52 2.96 22.78 9.84
CA ILE A 52 4.31 22.66 10.39
C ILE A 52 5.03 23.97 10.08
N LYS A 53 5.54 24.65 11.11
CA LYS A 53 6.29 25.90 10.95
C LYS A 53 7.72 25.57 10.52
N GLY A 54 8.13 25.96 9.31
CA GLY A 54 9.51 25.84 8.83
C GLY A 54 9.61 25.59 7.32
N ASP A 55 10.83 25.50 6.78
CA ASP A 55 11.01 25.09 5.39
C ASP A 55 10.65 23.60 5.24
N LYS A 56 9.70 23.34 4.34
CA LYS A 56 9.20 22.01 3.99
C LYS A 56 10.17 21.23 3.09
N HIS A 57 11.13 21.92 2.47
CA HIS A 57 12.13 21.31 1.61
C HIS A 57 13.39 20.88 2.37
N GLU A 58 13.43 21.11 3.68
CA GLU A 58 14.51 20.66 4.56
C GLU A 58 14.23 19.25 5.10
N LEU A 59 15.19 18.35 4.93
CA LEU A 59 15.17 17.00 5.45
C LEU A 59 15.31 17.01 6.98
N ARG A 60 14.31 16.48 7.67
CA ARG A 60 14.27 16.31 9.13
C ARG A 60 14.88 14.97 9.57
N ASP A 61 15.01 14.79 10.89
CA ASP A 61 15.63 13.60 11.53
C ASP A 61 15.11 12.27 10.98
N LEU A 62 13.78 12.15 10.83
CA LEU A 62 13.09 10.95 10.33
C LEU A 62 12.54 11.18 8.92
N LEU A 63 12.94 10.34 7.97
CA LEU A 63 12.33 10.25 6.66
C LEU A 63 11.25 9.16 6.65
N PHE A 64 9.99 9.58 6.51
CA PHE A 64 8.86 8.69 6.28
C PHE A 64 8.56 8.57 4.78
N PHE A 65 8.91 7.43 4.20
CA PHE A 65 8.49 7.07 2.86
C PHE A 65 7.08 6.46 2.88
N LEU A 66 6.08 7.27 2.58
CA LEU A 66 4.70 6.85 2.39
C LEU A 66 4.60 6.05 1.08
N HIS A 67 4.75 4.72 1.19
CA HIS A 67 4.86 3.84 0.03
C HIS A 67 3.48 3.49 -0.50
N ILE A 68 3.02 4.26 -1.48
CA ILE A 68 1.75 3.98 -2.16
C ILE A 68 1.92 2.72 -3.05
N PRO A 69 1.07 1.69 -2.90
CA PRO A 69 1.19 0.50 -3.72
C PRO A 69 1.09 0.81 -5.22
N ARG A 70 1.92 0.12 -6.02
CA ARG A 70 1.93 0.14 -7.49
C ARG A 70 2.30 1.49 -8.13
N THR A 71 3.06 2.31 -7.42
CA THR A 71 3.63 3.58 -7.92
C THR A 71 5.16 3.52 -8.11
N GLY A 72 5.73 2.32 -8.29
CA GLY A 72 7.19 2.16 -8.42
C GLY A 72 7.98 2.33 -7.12
N GLY A 73 7.33 2.48 -5.97
CA GLY A 73 8.00 2.71 -4.69
C GLY A 73 8.99 1.61 -4.26
N ARG A 74 8.82 0.37 -4.71
CA ARG A 74 9.82 -0.70 -4.52
C ARG A 74 11.18 -0.33 -5.12
N THR A 75 11.19 0.30 -6.29
CA THR A 75 12.42 0.74 -6.95
C THR A 75 13.10 1.82 -6.13
N TYR A 76 12.34 2.85 -5.69
CA TYR A 76 12.88 3.91 -4.83
C TYR A 76 13.43 3.38 -3.50
N LEU A 77 12.69 2.49 -2.84
CA LEU A 77 13.13 1.88 -1.59
C LEU A 77 14.44 1.11 -1.76
N HIS A 78 14.51 0.23 -2.76
CA HIS A 78 15.66 -0.65 -2.93
C HIS A 78 16.87 0.02 -3.58
N CYS A 79 16.64 0.89 -4.56
CA CYS A 79 17.72 1.47 -5.37
C CYS A 79 18.21 2.82 -4.86
N PHE A 80 17.39 3.58 -4.12
CA PHE A 80 17.83 4.82 -3.46
C PHE A 80 17.92 4.67 -1.95
N LEU A 81 16.79 4.44 -1.27
CA LEU A 81 16.74 4.59 0.19
C LEU A 81 17.65 3.59 0.91
N LYS A 82 17.74 2.35 0.43
CA LYS A 82 18.69 1.34 0.96
C LYS A 82 20.16 1.59 0.61
N LYS A 83 20.44 2.54 -0.29
CA LYS A 83 21.80 3.04 -0.57
C LYS A 83 22.14 4.26 0.26
N LEU A 84 21.14 5.04 0.64
CA LEU A 84 21.27 6.26 1.45
C LEU A 84 21.27 6.00 2.96
N TYR A 85 20.57 4.96 3.42
CA TYR A 85 20.45 4.62 4.83
C TYR A 85 20.97 3.21 5.10
N THR A 86 21.71 3.06 6.20
CA THR A 86 22.19 1.75 6.65
C THR A 86 21.06 0.94 7.30
N ASN A 87 21.27 -0.38 7.42
CA ASN A 87 20.30 -1.26 8.08
C ASN A 87 20.02 -0.86 9.55
N SER A 88 20.98 -0.25 10.25
CA SER A 88 20.80 0.25 11.63
C SER A 88 19.97 1.54 11.70
N GLN A 89 19.90 2.29 10.60
CA GLN A 89 19.08 3.49 10.47
C GLN A 89 17.64 3.18 10.00
N GLU A 90 17.39 1.99 9.45
CA GLU A 90 16.04 1.52 9.13
C GLU A 90 15.24 1.27 10.41
N CYS A 91 14.04 1.85 10.49
CA CYS A 91 13.12 1.53 11.56
C CYS A 91 12.67 0.05 11.50
N PRO A 92 12.31 -0.57 12.63
CA PRO A 92 11.80 -1.94 12.64
C PRO A 92 10.67 -2.13 11.64
N ARG A 93 10.79 -3.17 10.80
CA ARG A 93 9.85 -3.43 9.69
C ARG A 93 8.41 -3.43 10.19
N SER A 94 7.60 -2.55 9.63
CA SER A 94 6.22 -2.30 10.04
C SER A 94 5.33 -2.10 8.81
N TYR A 95 5.35 -3.04 7.87
CA TYR A 95 4.54 -2.95 6.64
C TYR A 95 3.06 -3.33 6.84
N ASP A 96 2.71 -3.93 7.98
CA ASP A 96 1.36 -4.40 8.33
C ASP A 96 0.74 -3.62 9.48
N LYS A 97 1.55 -3.37 10.53
CA LYS A 97 1.23 -2.55 11.70
C LYS A 97 2.53 -1.95 12.25
N LEU A 98 2.43 -0.80 12.89
CA LEU A 98 3.54 -0.21 13.64
C LEU A 98 3.83 -1.04 14.91
N ARG A 99 4.96 -1.75 14.93
CA ARG A 99 5.37 -2.65 16.03
C ARG A 99 6.41 -2.06 16.99
N PHE A 100 6.67 -0.77 16.88
CA PHE A 100 7.65 -0.07 17.70
C PHE A 100 7.12 1.31 18.09
N ASN A 101 7.73 1.93 19.12
CA ASN A 101 7.43 3.30 19.48
C ASN A 101 8.36 4.26 18.69
N PRO A 102 7.85 5.03 17.72
CA PRO A 102 8.67 5.90 16.89
C PRO A 102 9.27 7.07 17.66
N ARG A 103 8.71 7.41 18.81
CA ARG A 103 9.23 8.49 19.67
C ARG A 103 10.41 8.06 20.52
N LYS A 104 10.71 6.76 20.59
CA LYS A 104 11.77 6.18 21.43
C LYS A 104 12.86 5.47 20.62
N THR A 105 12.73 5.41 19.30
CA THR A 105 13.63 4.64 18.43
C THR A 105 14.51 5.60 17.64
N ASN A 106 15.83 5.38 17.69
CA ASN A 106 16.84 6.19 17.00
C ASN A 106 16.97 5.82 15.51
N CYS A 107 15.86 5.47 14.85
CA CYS A 107 15.87 5.16 13.42
C CYS A 107 15.57 6.41 12.59
N ARG A 108 16.10 6.47 11.37
CA ARG A 108 16.04 7.63 10.47
C ARG A 108 15.23 7.40 9.21
N LEU A 109 14.88 6.14 8.89
CA LEU A 109 14.09 5.78 7.72
C LEU A 109 12.96 4.83 8.08
N LEU A 110 11.72 5.24 7.78
CA LEU A 110 10.56 4.36 7.81
C LEU A 110 9.93 4.27 6.42
N SER A 111 9.69 3.04 5.95
CA SER A 111 8.89 2.79 4.76
C SER A 111 7.79 1.78 5.08
N THR A 112 6.55 2.13 4.75
CA THR A 112 5.39 1.27 4.97
C THR A 112 4.27 1.56 3.96
N HIS A 113 3.41 0.56 3.77
CA HIS A 113 2.14 0.69 3.05
C HIS A 113 0.97 1.12 3.96
N ASP A 114 1.25 1.49 5.22
CA ASP A 114 0.29 2.25 6.01
C ASP A 114 -0.02 3.60 5.37
N ASP A 115 -0.99 4.30 5.93
CA ASP A 115 -1.40 5.62 5.46
C ASP A 115 -0.87 6.75 6.35
N TYR A 116 -1.13 7.99 5.92
CA TYR A 116 -0.65 9.20 6.57
C TYR A 116 -1.16 9.37 8.01
N SER A 117 -2.18 8.62 8.46
CA SER A 117 -2.61 8.68 9.87
C SER A 117 -1.50 8.28 10.84
N LEU A 118 -0.48 7.56 10.35
CA LEU A 118 0.72 7.21 11.09
C LEU A 118 1.51 8.44 11.57
N MET A 119 1.38 9.59 10.89
CA MET A 119 1.97 10.86 11.32
C MET A 119 1.54 11.29 12.73
N SER A 120 0.38 10.85 13.21
CA SER A 120 -0.05 11.09 14.61
C SER A 120 0.90 10.47 15.65
N LYS A 121 1.66 9.43 15.26
CA LYS A 121 2.61 8.72 16.12
C LYS A 121 4.02 9.28 16.05
N PHE A 122 4.32 10.12 15.07
CA PHE A 122 5.65 10.72 14.87
C PHE A 122 5.75 12.12 15.49
N PRO A 123 6.95 12.56 15.90
CA PRO A 123 7.19 13.96 16.19
C PRO A 123 7.13 14.76 14.88
N LYS A 124 6.05 15.55 14.68
CA LYS A 124 5.76 16.26 13.43
C LYS A 124 6.94 17.14 12.95
N GLU A 125 7.51 17.93 13.86
CA GLU A 125 8.63 18.84 13.59
C GLU A 125 9.94 18.13 13.18
N LYS A 126 10.03 16.82 13.41
CA LYS A 126 11.21 15.99 13.13
C LYS A 126 11.00 14.99 11.99
N THR A 127 9.88 15.05 11.29
CA THR A 127 9.53 14.05 10.28
C THR A 127 9.30 14.67 8.91
N SER A 128 10.12 14.30 7.93
CA SER A 128 9.89 14.59 6.52
C SER A 128 9.13 13.44 5.87
N VAL A 129 8.18 13.75 4.99
CA VAL A 129 7.41 12.75 4.25
C VAL A 129 7.76 12.82 2.78
N VAL A 130 7.95 11.67 2.15
CA VAL A 130 8.11 11.54 0.69
C VAL A 130 7.18 10.48 0.14
N THR A 131 6.74 10.63 -1.10
CA THR A 131 5.90 9.62 -1.77
C THR A 131 6.14 9.60 -3.28
N ILE A 132 5.62 8.57 -3.94
CA ILE A 132 5.58 8.46 -5.40
C ILE A 132 4.15 8.20 -5.82
N LEU A 133 3.66 8.96 -6.80
CA LEU A 133 2.34 8.84 -7.39
C LEU A 133 2.41 8.22 -8.78
N ARG A 134 1.22 7.87 -9.28
CA ARG A 134 0.99 7.26 -10.58
C ARG A 134 -0.37 7.71 -11.09
N ASN A 135 -0.54 7.76 -12.40
CA ASN A 135 -1.82 7.85 -13.06
C ASN A 135 -2.81 6.84 -12.41
N PRO A 136 -3.96 7.31 -11.91
CA PRO A 136 -4.90 6.46 -11.19
C PRO A 136 -5.37 5.23 -11.97
N VAL A 137 -5.58 5.36 -13.29
CA VAL A 137 -6.03 4.26 -14.16
C VAL A 137 -4.93 3.23 -14.29
N ASP A 138 -3.71 3.63 -14.65
CA ASP A 138 -2.57 2.72 -14.75
C ASP A 138 -2.26 2.03 -13.42
N ARG A 139 -2.48 2.72 -12.31
CA ARG A 139 -2.34 2.14 -10.97
C ARG A 139 -3.38 1.03 -10.72
N ILE A 140 -4.63 1.19 -11.19
CA ILE A 140 -5.67 0.15 -11.10
C ILE A 140 -5.28 -1.07 -11.92
N PHE A 141 -4.92 -0.91 -13.21
CA PHE A 141 -4.46 -2.00 -14.06
C PHE A 141 -3.28 -2.74 -13.42
N SER A 142 -2.29 -1.99 -12.93
CA SER A 142 -1.13 -2.58 -12.29
C SER A 142 -1.43 -3.26 -10.95
N THR A 143 -2.50 -2.86 -10.26
CA THR A 143 -2.98 -3.49 -9.03
C THR A 143 -3.66 -4.81 -9.37
N TYR A 144 -4.57 -4.81 -10.35
CA TYR A 144 -5.20 -6.01 -10.87
C TYR A 144 -4.17 -7.06 -11.31
N GLU A 145 -3.25 -6.66 -12.19
CA GLU A 145 -2.19 -7.55 -12.70
C GLU A 145 -1.35 -8.15 -11.58
N PHE A 146 -1.02 -7.34 -10.55
CA PHE A 146 -0.25 -7.81 -9.41
C PHE A 146 -1.06 -8.76 -8.51
N SER A 147 -2.34 -8.50 -8.29
CA SER A 147 -3.23 -9.40 -7.55
C SER A 147 -3.28 -10.76 -8.23
N VAL A 148 -3.49 -10.79 -9.55
CA VAL A 148 -3.49 -12.02 -10.36
C VAL A 148 -2.14 -12.72 -10.30
N GLU A 149 -1.04 -11.99 -10.54
CA GLU A 149 0.31 -12.54 -10.53
C GLU A 149 0.64 -13.22 -9.20
N VAL A 150 0.40 -12.53 -8.07
CA VAL A 150 0.74 -13.07 -6.76
C VAL A 150 -0.18 -14.22 -6.38
N ALA A 151 -1.48 -14.14 -6.71
CA ALA A 151 -2.43 -15.20 -6.46
C ALA A 151 -2.09 -16.48 -7.25
N ALA A 152 -1.70 -16.35 -8.52
CA ALA A 152 -1.36 -17.47 -9.41
C ALA A 152 -0.19 -18.32 -8.87
N ARG A 153 0.73 -17.73 -8.10
CA ARG A 153 1.85 -18.46 -7.46
C ARG A 153 1.37 -19.59 -6.55
N PHE A 154 0.19 -19.45 -5.96
CA PHE A 154 -0.37 -20.45 -5.06
C PHE A 154 -1.01 -21.64 -5.79
N LEU A 155 -1.25 -21.56 -7.10
CA LEU A 155 -1.83 -22.65 -7.89
C LEU A 155 -0.89 -23.86 -8.04
N ILE A 156 0.37 -23.76 -7.58
CA ILE A 156 1.23 -24.94 -7.37
C ILE A 156 0.62 -25.92 -6.36
N HIS A 157 -0.24 -25.45 -5.46
CA HIS A 157 -0.92 -26.27 -4.47
C HIS A 157 -2.23 -26.85 -5.02
N PRO A 158 -2.59 -28.08 -4.62
CA PRO A 158 -3.78 -28.75 -5.11
C PRO A 158 -5.07 -28.07 -4.66
N ASN A 159 -5.11 -27.44 -3.48
CA ASN A 159 -6.30 -26.76 -2.95
C ASN A 159 -5.90 -25.70 -1.90
N LEU A 160 -6.86 -24.88 -1.47
CA LEU A 160 -6.66 -23.83 -0.46
C LEU A 160 -6.24 -24.41 0.90
N THR A 161 -6.71 -25.60 1.28
CA THR A 161 -6.30 -26.29 2.52
C THR A 161 -4.79 -26.57 2.52
N SER A 162 -4.25 -27.02 1.39
CA SER A 162 -2.81 -27.24 1.22
C SER A 162 -2.02 -25.95 1.35
N VAL A 163 -2.53 -24.83 0.80
CA VAL A 163 -1.94 -23.49 0.96
C VAL A 163 -1.91 -23.09 2.44
N ALA A 164 -3.02 -23.23 3.16
CA ALA A 164 -3.13 -22.86 4.58
C ALA A 164 -2.15 -23.66 5.45
N ARG A 165 -2.05 -24.98 5.22
CA ARG A 165 -1.10 -25.86 5.92
C ARG A 165 0.35 -25.44 5.67
N MET A 166 0.68 -25.05 4.44
CA MET A 166 2.01 -24.54 4.09
C MET A 166 2.28 -23.21 4.80
N ALA A 167 1.36 -22.24 4.68
CA ALA A 167 1.50 -20.93 5.30
C ALA A 167 1.76 -21.01 6.82
N LYS A 168 1.09 -21.92 7.53
CA LYS A 168 1.32 -22.17 8.97
C LYS A 168 2.75 -22.63 9.25
N ARG A 169 3.31 -23.53 8.43
CA ARG A 169 4.69 -24.04 8.56
C ARG A 169 5.76 -23.00 8.22
N VAL A 170 5.49 -22.06 7.31
CA VAL A 170 6.43 -20.98 6.96
C VAL A 170 6.40 -19.87 7.99
N ARG A 171 5.21 -19.48 8.47
CA ARG A 171 5.08 -18.46 9.53
C ARG A 171 5.80 -18.87 10.81
N SER A 172 5.82 -20.16 11.16
CA SER A 172 6.57 -20.64 12.33
C SER A 172 8.09 -20.61 12.14
N LYS A 173 8.60 -20.44 10.93
CA LYS A 173 10.04 -20.50 10.60
C LYS A 173 10.64 -19.18 10.16
N THR A 174 9.83 -18.15 9.89
CA THR A 174 10.31 -16.91 9.27
C THR A 174 9.83 -15.70 10.06
N SER A 175 10.76 -14.79 10.40
CA SER A 175 10.47 -13.47 10.98
C SER A 175 10.15 -12.40 9.92
N GLY A 176 10.01 -12.81 8.65
CA GLY A 176 9.76 -11.90 7.53
C GLY A 176 8.29 -11.50 7.39
N VAL A 177 8.05 -10.29 6.88
CA VAL A 177 6.68 -9.83 6.56
C VAL A 177 6.29 -10.36 5.18
N SER A 178 5.18 -11.09 5.09
CA SER A 178 4.67 -11.61 3.82
C SER A 178 3.88 -10.54 3.06
N THR A 179 3.83 -10.64 1.73
CA THR A 179 2.87 -9.86 0.93
C THR A 179 1.43 -10.04 1.44
N LEU A 180 1.10 -11.21 1.99
CA LEU A 180 -0.22 -11.50 2.55
C LEU A 180 -0.51 -10.80 3.89
N ASP A 181 0.48 -10.17 4.51
CA ASP A 181 0.30 -9.44 5.78
C ASP A 181 0.19 -7.92 5.55
N ILE A 182 0.46 -7.45 4.33
CA ILE A 182 0.68 -6.03 4.00
C ILE A 182 -0.56 -5.45 3.33
N TRP A 183 -0.97 -4.23 3.71
CA TRP A 183 -2.02 -3.51 2.99
C TRP A 183 -1.54 -3.09 1.58
N PRO A 184 -2.35 -3.16 0.51
CA PRO A 184 -3.71 -3.70 0.41
C PRO A 184 -3.73 -5.21 0.13
N TRP A 185 -2.57 -5.81 -0.09
CA TRP A 185 -2.41 -7.18 -0.58
C TRP A 185 -2.97 -8.25 0.34
N LYS A 186 -3.00 -8.00 1.66
CA LYS A 186 -3.63 -8.87 2.66
C LYS A 186 -5.12 -9.12 2.40
N TYR A 187 -5.77 -8.25 1.62
CA TYR A 187 -7.16 -8.42 1.20
C TYR A 187 -7.25 -8.89 -0.25
N LEU A 188 -6.54 -8.22 -1.16
CA LEU A 188 -6.69 -8.44 -2.59
C LEU A 188 -6.11 -9.79 -3.06
N VAL A 189 -5.00 -10.24 -2.49
CA VAL A 189 -4.36 -11.49 -2.91
C VAL A 189 -5.15 -12.72 -2.44
N PRO A 190 -5.60 -12.83 -1.18
CA PRO A 190 -6.47 -13.94 -0.78
C PRO A 190 -7.76 -14.03 -1.60
N TRP A 191 -8.43 -12.90 -1.85
CA TRP A 191 -9.64 -12.84 -2.66
C TRP A 191 -9.40 -13.32 -4.11
N MET A 192 -8.39 -12.78 -4.78
CA MET A 192 -8.03 -13.22 -6.14
C MET A 192 -7.58 -14.68 -6.17
N ARG A 193 -6.91 -15.17 -5.11
CA ARG A 193 -6.51 -16.57 -5.00
C ARG A 193 -7.71 -17.49 -4.93
N GLU A 194 -8.73 -17.17 -4.16
CA GLU A 194 -9.96 -17.98 -4.08
C GLU A 194 -10.64 -18.09 -5.45
N ASP A 195 -10.76 -16.97 -6.17
CA ASP A 195 -11.29 -16.94 -7.55
C ASP A 195 -10.48 -17.85 -8.50
N LEU A 196 -9.15 -17.71 -8.53
CA LEU A 196 -8.30 -18.52 -9.41
C LEU A 196 -8.39 -20.03 -9.11
N PHE A 197 -8.51 -20.42 -7.84
CA PHE A 197 -8.70 -21.82 -7.45
C PHE A 197 -10.06 -22.34 -7.94
N ALA A 198 -11.14 -21.57 -7.71
CA ALA A 198 -12.49 -21.93 -8.14
C ALA A 198 -12.56 -22.14 -9.66
N ARG A 199 -12.03 -21.19 -10.44
CA ARG A 199 -12.01 -21.28 -11.91
C ARG A 199 -11.17 -22.46 -12.39
N ARG A 200 -9.97 -22.67 -11.81
CA ARG A 200 -9.13 -23.84 -12.15
C ARG A 200 -9.87 -25.15 -11.90
N ASP A 201 -10.55 -25.28 -10.77
CA ASP A 201 -11.23 -26.51 -10.40
C ASP A 201 -12.50 -26.72 -11.24
N ALA A 202 -13.21 -25.66 -11.62
CA ALA A 202 -14.29 -25.72 -12.61
C ALA A 202 -13.80 -26.20 -13.99
N ARG A 203 -12.66 -25.68 -14.48
CA ARG A 203 -12.06 -26.13 -15.76
C ARG A 203 -11.68 -27.61 -15.75
N LYS A 204 -11.27 -28.17 -14.61
CA LYS A 204 -11.01 -29.62 -14.49
C LYS A 204 -12.27 -30.47 -14.62
N LEU A 205 -13.42 -29.93 -14.23
CA LEU A 205 -14.71 -30.64 -14.32
C LEU A 205 -15.33 -30.55 -15.72
N LYS A 206 -14.99 -29.51 -16.50
CA LYS A 206 -15.52 -29.27 -17.84
C LYS A 206 -14.39 -28.83 -18.81
N PRO A 207 -13.53 -29.77 -19.24
CA PRO A 207 -12.36 -29.44 -20.06
C PRO A 207 -12.72 -28.88 -21.45
N ASP A 208 -13.88 -29.21 -22.00
CA ASP A 208 -14.26 -28.85 -23.37
C ASP A 208 -15.14 -27.59 -23.46
N ALA A 209 -15.43 -26.91 -22.34
CA ALA A 209 -16.48 -25.90 -22.26
C ALA A 209 -16.00 -24.44 -22.19
N TYR A 210 -14.70 -24.17 -22.37
CA TYR A 210 -14.19 -22.80 -22.18
C TYR A 210 -13.92 -22.08 -23.50
N SER A 211 -14.30 -20.82 -23.56
CA SER A 211 -14.01 -19.95 -24.71
C SER A 211 -12.70 -19.21 -24.47
N VAL A 212 -11.75 -19.35 -25.40
CA VAL A 212 -10.51 -18.58 -25.34
C VAL A 212 -10.78 -17.21 -25.96
N THR A 213 -10.95 -16.20 -25.11
CA THR A 213 -11.02 -14.81 -25.55
C THR A 213 -9.60 -14.31 -25.85
N ASN A 214 -9.46 -13.41 -26.83
CA ASN A 214 -8.17 -12.76 -27.12
C ASN A 214 -7.87 -11.58 -26.18
N ASN A 215 -8.85 -11.16 -25.37
CA ASN A 215 -8.68 -10.05 -24.44
C ASN A 215 -8.11 -10.57 -23.10
N PRO A 216 -6.84 -10.26 -22.76
CA PRO A 216 -6.22 -10.79 -21.55
C PRO A 216 -6.85 -10.26 -20.24
N TYR A 217 -7.68 -9.22 -20.34
CA TYR A 217 -8.42 -8.65 -19.21
C TYR A 217 -9.87 -9.16 -19.11
N ASP A 218 -10.28 -10.09 -19.99
CA ASP A 218 -11.66 -10.60 -20.05
C ASP A 218 -11.65 -12.11 -20.36
N MET A 219 -10.94 -12.87 -19.54
CA MET A 219 -10.80 -14.33 -19.67
C MET A 219 -11.55 -15.04 -18.55
N GLU A 220 -12.88 -14.97 -18.59
CA GLU A 220 -13.77 -15.44 -17.52
C GLU A 220 -13.47 -16.88 -17.09
N ASP A 221 -13.27 -17.80 -18.01
CA ASP A 221 -12.99 -19.19 -17.63
C ASP A 221 -11.66 -19.37 -16.90
N ILE A 222 -10.73 -18.41 -17.00
CA ILE A 222 -9.35 -18.51 -16.50
C ILE A 222 -9.17 -17.75 -15.19
N LEU A 223 -9.61 -16.49 -15.16
CA LEU A 223 -9.39 -15.52 -14.09
C LEU A 223 -10.53 -14.49 -14.07
N MET A 224 -10.74 -13.85 -12.93
CA MET A 224 -11.71 -12.76 -12.80
C MET A 224 -11.48 -11.65 -13.85
N PRO A 225 -12.45 -11.38 -14.74
CA PRO A 225 -12.37 -10.27 -15.68
C PRO A 225 -12.13 -8.93 -14.97
N LEU A 226 -11.41 -8.02 -15.63
CA LEU A 226 -11.08 -6.71 -15.06
C LEU A 226 -12.35 -5.92 -14.72
N HIS A 227 -13.39 -6.00 -15.56
CA HIS A 227 -14.66 -5.31 -15.33
C HIS A 227 -15.37 -5.83 -14.08
N GLU A 228 -15.31 -7.14 -13.81
CA GLU A 228 -15.82 -7.76 -12.58
C GLU A 228 -14.98 -7.28 -11.38
N TYR A 229 -13.65 -7.34 -11.51
CA TYR A 229 -12.70 -6.95 -10.47
C TYR A 229 -12.90 -5.50 -10.01
N ILE A 230 -12.93 -4.53 -10.93
CA ILE A 230 -13.03 -3.10 -10.58
C ILE A 230 -14.39 -2.73 -9.99
N ASN A 231 -15.43 -3.49 -10.30
CA ASN A 231 -16.79 -3.24 -9.82
C ASN A 231 -17.11 -3.95 -8.50
N SER A 232 -16.25 -4.86 -8.07
CA SER A 232 -16.38 -5.56 -6.80
C SER A 232 -16.39 -4.61 -5.59
N PRO A 233 -17.11 -4.96 -4.50
CA PRO A 233 -17.11 -4.16 -3.27
C PRO A 233 -15.70 -3.99 -2.68
N ILE A 234 -14.86 -5.03 -2.72
CA ILE A 234 -13.49 -5.00 -2.21
C ILE A 234 -12.59 -4.05 -3.02
N ALA A 235 -12.74 -3.99 -4.35
CA ALA A 235 -11.99 -3.04 -5.17
C ALA A 235 -12.46 -1.60 -4.93
N LYS A 236 -13.78 -1.38 -4.85
CA LYS A 236 -14.38 -0.07 -4.54
C LYS A 236 -13.95 0.45 -3.18
N ASP A 237 -13.82 -0.41 -2.18
CA ASP A 237 -13.24 -0.03 -0.90
C ASP A 237 -11.72 0.22 -1.05
N ILE A 238 -10.94 -0.76 -1.48
CA ILE A 238 -9.50 -0.71 -1.25
C ILE A 238 -8.72 0.06 -2.34
N ILE A 239 -9.16 -0.04 -3.60
CA ILE A 239 -8.37 0.38 -4.77
C ILE A 239 -8.81 1.76 -5.26
N HIS A 240 -10.13 1.95 -5.39
CA HIS A 240 -10.71 3.22 -5.84
C HIS A 240 -10.33 4.33 -4.87
N ASN A 241 -9.76 5.42 -5.39
CA ASN A 241 -9.20 6.52 -4.59
C ASN A 241 -8.17 6.09 -3.53
N GLY A 242 -7.62 4.88 -3.61
CA GLY A 242 -6.74 4.35 -2.55
C GLY A 242 -5.48 5.18 -2.32
N ALA A 243 -4.93 5.85 -3.35
CA ALA A 243 -3.79 6.76 -3.19
C ALA A 243 -4.21 7.99 -2.37
N THR A 244 -5.32 8.62 -2.75
CA THR A 244 -5.90 9.77 -2.04
C THR A 244 -6.17 9.40 -0.58
N PHE A 245 -6.82 8.27 -0.32
CA PHE A 245 -7.09 7.82 1.05
C PHE A 245 -5.82 7.50 1.83
N GLN A 246 -4.77 7.00 1.18
CA GLN A 246 -3.49 6.75 1.84
C GLN A 246 -2.78 8.07 2.22
N ILE A 247 -2.87 9.10 1.37
CA ILE A 247 -2.34 10.44 1.65
C ILE A 247 -3.16 11.15 2.74
N THR A 248 -4.48 10.98 2.74
CA THR A 248 -5.36 11.59 3.75
C THR A 248 -5.47 10.79 5.04
N GLY A 249 -4.88 9.59 5.11
CA GLY A 249 -4.97 8.77 6.31
C GLY A 249 -6.40 8.30 6.59
N LEU A 250 -7.12 7.92 5.54
CA LEU A 250 -8.51 7.46 5.56
C LEU A 250 -8.67 6.10 4.85
N THR A 251 -7.62 5.28 4.82
CA THR A 251 -7.75 3.89 4.34
C THR A 251 -8.52 3.06 5.37
N ASN A 252 -8.89 1.83 5.01
CA ASN A 252 -9.41 0.87 5.99
C ASN A 252 -8.33 0.34 6.97
N ASN A 253 -7.09 0.82 6.88
CA ASN A 253 -5.97 0.51 7.77
C ASN A 253 -5.52 1.73 8.61
N SER A 254 -6.30 2.82 8.63
CA SER A 254 -5.97 4.04 9.38
C SER A 254 -5.94 3.82 10.89
N TYR A 255 -5.11 4.61 11.58
CA TYR A 255 -4.82 4.45 13.01
C TYR A 255 -5.73 5.24 13.96
N PHE A 256 -6.64 6.08 13.47
CA PHE A 256 -7.58 6.81 14.31
C PHE A 256 -9.02 6.39 14.02
N VAL A 257 -9.83 6.31 15.09
CA VAL A 257 -11.16 5.68 15.07
C VAL A 257 -12.12 6.37 14.10
N ASP A 258 -12.09 7.70 14.03
CA ASP A 258 -13.02 8.44 13.19
C ASP A 258 -12.71 8.35 11.69
N ALA A 259 -11.52 7.86 11.31
CA ALA A 259 -11.15 7.66 9.90
C ALA A 259 -12.17 6.78 9.18
N HIS A 260 -12.66 5.72 9.84
CA HIS A 260 -13.64 4.80 9.28
C HIS A 260 -15.00 5.46 9.07
N LYS A 261 -15.43 6.34 9.99
CA LYS A 261 -16.69 7.09 9.87
C LYS A 261 -16.62 8.11 8.73
N ILE A 262 -15.54 8.89 8.68
CA ILE A 262 -15.29 9.87 7.61
C ILE A 262 -15.27 9.17 6.25
N ARG A 263 -14.53 8.07 6.15
CA ARG A 263 -14.45 7.24 4.96
C ARG A 263 -15.81 6.71 4.53
N HIS A 264 -16.61 6.21 5.48
CA HIS A 264 -17.97 5.74 5.19
C HIS A 264 -18.85 6.86 4.63
N CYS A 265 -18.81 8.06 5.23
CA CYS A 265 -19.54 9.22 4.74
C CYS A 265 -19.13 9.61 3.31
N VAL A 266 -17.83 9.64 3.00
CA VAL A 266 -17.33 9.96 1.65
C VAL A 266 -17.69 8.88 0.63
N PHE A 267 -17.68 7.61 1.04
CA PHE A 267 -18.10 6.50 0.19
C PHE A 267 -19.59 6.59 -0.15
N LYS A 268 -20.42 6.93 0.83
CA LYS A 268 -21.87 7.08 0.68
C LYS A 268 -22.24 8.34 -0.10
N HIS A 269 -21.54 9.45 0.16
CA HIS A 269 -21.81 10.77 -0.41
C HIS A 269 -20.57 11.30 -1.13
N GLN A 270 -20.43 10.93 -2.40
CA GLN A 270 -19.22 11.22 -3.20
C GLN A 270 -18.89 12.71 -3.31
N THR A 271 -19.89 13.60 -3.20
CA THR A 271 -19.69 15.06 -3.17
C THR A 271 -18.79 15.52 -2.01
N LEU A 272 -18.82 14.80 -0.88
CA LEU A 272 -17.93 15.05 0.25
C LEU A 272 -16.45 14.73 -0.06
N GLY A 273 -16.19 14.02 -1.16
CA GLY A 273 -14.83 13.75 -1.66
C GLY A 273 -14.04 15.02 -1.99
N ALA A 274 -14.70 16.16 -2.24
CA ALA A 274 -14.03 17.44 -2.45
C ALA A 274 -13.21 17.89 -1.23
N TYR A 275 -13.70 17.64 -0.01
CA TYR A 275 -12.98 17.93 1.23
C TYR A 275 -11.75 17.03 1.41
N VAL A 276 -11.91 15.73 1.08
CA VAL A 276 -10.80 14.77 1.08
C VAL A 276 -9.71 15.20 0.09
N LEU A 277 -10.10 15.60 -1.12
CA LEU A 277 -9.16 16.08 -2.13
C LEU A 277 -8.42 17.33 -1.67
N LYS A 278 -9.10 18.28 -1.00
CA LYS A 278 -8.48 19.48 -0.43
C LYS A 278 -7.39 19.12 0.60
N VAL A 279 -7.69 18.20 1.52
CA VAL A 279 -6.71 17.70 2.51
C VAL A 279 -5.56 16.96 1.82
N ALA A 280 -5.84 16.14 0.81
CA ALA A 280 -4.82 15.41 0.07
C ALA A 280 -3.81 16.36 -0.58
N LYS A 281 -4.30 17.40 -1.28
CA LYS A 281 -3.46 18.43 -1.91
C LYS A 281 -2.61 19.16 -0.88
N LYS A 282 -3.20 19.66 0.21
CA LYS A 282 -2.45 20.35 1.28
C LYS A 282 -1.35 19.47 1.89
N ARG A 283 -1.61 18.18 2.09
CA ARG A 283 -0.58 17.25 2.62
C ARG A 283 0.53 16.99 1.62
N LEU A 284 0.19 16.83 0.34
CA LEU A 284 1.18 16.73 -0.73
C LEU A 284 2.04 18.00 -0.78
N ASP A 285 1.43 19.18 -0.70
CA ASP A 285 2.15 20.45 -0.69
C ASP A 285 3.15 20.58 0.47
N GLY A 286 2.96 19.82 1.56
CA GLY A 286 3.85 19.76 2.72
C GLY A 286 4.86 18.60 2.70
N MET A 287 4.85 17.73 1.69
CA MET A 287 5.84 16.65 1.57
C MET A 287 7.17 17.21 1.04
N LEU A 288 8.28 16.65 1.54
CA LEU A 288 9.64 16.98 1.09
C LEU A 288 9.83 16.69 -0.41
N TYR A 289 9.20 15.62 -0.88
CA TYR A 289 9.31 15.19 -2.28
C TYR A 289 8.13 14.33 -2.72
N ILE A 290 7.68 14.56 -3.95
CA ILE A 290 6.67 13.76 -4.64
C ILE A 290 7.20 13.41 -6.03
N GLY A 291 7.37 12.12 -6.30
CA GLY A 291 7.74 11.64 -7.63
C GLY A 291 6.54 11.15 -8.43
N LEU A 292 6.69 11.08 -9.75
CA LEU A 292 5.70 10.53 -10.67
C LEU A 292 6.25 9.29 -11.36
N THR A 293 5.44 8.24 -11.44
CA THR A 293 5.83 6.98 -12.09
C THR A 293 6.01 7.16 -13.59
N GLU A 294 5.17 7.99 -14.21
CA GLU A 294 5.15 8.29 -15.64
C GLU A 294 6.43 9.04 -16.06
N ASN A 295 6.89 9.98 -15.22
CA ASN A 295 8.13 10.74 -15.42
C ASN A 295 9.28 10.12 -14.62
N HIS A 296 9.48 8.80 -14.76
CA HIS A 296 10.37 8.03 -13.88
C HIS A 296 11.80 8.57 -13.81
N ARG A 297 12.43 8.86 -14.96
CA ARG A 297 13.83 9.32 -15.04
C ARG A 297 13.99 10.67 -14.34
N GLU A 298 13.16 11.64 -14.73
CA GLU A 298 13.16 12.99 -14.15
C GLU A 298 12.88 12.96 -12.64
N SER A 299 11.87 12.18 -12.22
CA SER A 299 11.56 11.97 -10.82
C SER A 299 12.74 11.34 -10.06
N ALA A 300 13.43 10.36 -10.65
CA ALA A 300 14.58 9.73 -9.99
C ALA A 300 15.75 10.72 -9.84
N THR A 301 16.05 11.52 -10.87
CA THR A 301 17.06 12.57 -10.82
C THR A 301 16.72 13.64 -9.78
N MET A 302 15.46 14.10 -9.75
CA MET A 302 15.01 15.10 -8.79
C MET A 302 15.05 14.55 -7.35
N PHE A 303 14.68 13.29 -7.14
CA PHE A 303 14.82 12.64 -5.84
C PHE A 303 16.28 12.63 -5.37
N ALA A 304 17.22 12.28 -6.25
CA ALA A 304 18.65 12.27 -5.92
C ALA A 304 19.16 13.67 -5.56
N ASN A 305 18.72 14.70 -6.30
CA ASN A 305 19.13 16.09 -6.06
C ASN A 305 18.48 16.72 -4.82
N VAL A 306 17.23 16.37 -4.49
CA VAL A 306 16.50 16.97 -3.36
C VAL A 306 16.70 16.16 -2.08
N VAL A 307 16.38 14.87 -2.10
CA VAL A 307 16.44 14.00 -0.92
C VAL A 307 17.83 13.41 -0.77
N GLY A 308 18.39 12.85 -1.86
CA GLY A 308 19.70 12.21 -1.83
C GLY A 308 20.82 13.15 -1.38
N ALA A 309 20.88 14.35 -1.94
CA ALA A 309 21.88 15.37 -1.59
C ALA A 309 21.84 15.74 -0.09
N GLN A 310 20.64 15.92 0.47
CA GLN A 310 20.48 16.26 1.89
C GLN A 310 20.89 15.11 2.81
N VAL A 311 20.52 13.87 2.49
CA VAL A 311 20.95 12.70 3.28
C VAL A 311 22.47 12.56 3.25
N ILE A 312 23.09 12.69 2.07
CA ILE A 312 24.55 12.64 1.90
C ILE A 312 25.22 13.74 2.73
N SER A 313 24.72 14.99 2.65
CA SER A 313 25.26 16.12 3.41
C SER A 313 25.15 15.90 4.93
N GLN A 314 24.03 15.37 5.42
CA GLN A 314 23.86 15.07 6.84
C GLN A 314 24.85 14.00 7.33
N HIS A 315 25.13 12.96 6.54
CA HIS A 315 26.12 11.94 6.90
C HIS A 315 27.55 12.49 6.92
N LEU A 316 27.92 13.35 5.95
CA LEU A 316 29.25 13.99 5.93
C LEU A 316 29.48 14.88 7.16
N ALA A 317 28.46 15.63 7.57
CA ALA A 317 28.50 16.45 8.78
C ALA A 317 28.70 15.59 10.04
N SER A 318 27.95 14.48 10.18
CA SER A 318 28.10 13.56 11.32
C SER A 318 29.47 12.88 11.36
N SER A 319 30.02 12.48 10.20
CA SER A 319 31.36 11.87 10.15
C SER A 319 32.48 12.83 10.50
N SER A 320 32.30 14.14 10.26
CA SER A 320 33.31 15.17 10.59
C SER A 320 33.36 15.45 12.09
N THR A 321 32.26 15.25 12.82
CA THR A 321 32.21 15.35 14.28
C THR A 321 32.81 14.14 15.00
N ASP A 322 32.80 12.95 14.40
CA ASP A 322 33.37 11.73 15.00
C ASP A 322 34.91 11.68 14.93
N VAL A 323 35.55 12.50 14.08
CA VAL A 323 37.03 12.59 14.00
C VAL A 323 37.62 13.42 15.16
N ALA A 324 36.80 14.17 15.90
CA ALA A 324 37.24 14.93 17.06
C ALA A 324 37.22 14.12 18.38
N SER A 325 36.80 12.86 18.35
CA SER A 325 36.67 12.03 19.55
C SER A 325 36.95 10.56 19.25
N ASN A 326 38.22 10.21 19.02
CA ASN A 326 38.69 8.83 19.13
C ASN A 326 40.11 8.84 19.70
N ASP A 327 40.18 8.78 21.02
CA ASP A 327 41.30 8.19 21.74
C ASP A 327 40.83 6.79 22.19
N ASP A 328 41.56 5.77 21.73
CA ASP A 328 41.67 4.39 22.19
C ASP A 328 40.42 3.59 22.63
N SER A 329 40.10 2.54 21.86
CA SER A 329 40.40 1.15 22.29
C SER A 329 39.95 0.11 21.26
N GLU A 330 40.90 -0.71 20.84
CA GLU A 330 40.68 -1.94 20.09
C GLU A 330 39.91 -2.97 20.91
N GLN A 331 38.88 -3.60 20.33
CA GLN A 331 38.55 -4.97 20.70
C GLN A 331 37.88 -5.73 19.54
N ARG A 332 38.72 -6.50 18.83
CA ARG A 332 38.32 -7.61 17.96
C ARG A 332 37.55 -8.64 18.78
N SER A 333 36.41 -9.10 18.25
CA SER A 333 35.85 -10.41 18.62
C SER A 333 35.31 -11.12 17.38
N SER A 334 35.49 -12.43 17.42
CA SER A 334 35.69 -13.38 16.33
C SER A 334 34.42 -13.89 15.68
N LEU A 335 34.46 -14.01 14.35
CA LEU A 335 33.52 -14.78 13.52
C LEU A 335 33.70 -16.29 13.76
N SER A 336 32.60 -17.02 13.90
CA SER A 336 32.56 -18.48 13.78
C SER A 336 31.70 -18.90 12.58
N ASP A 337 32.35 -19.62 11.67
CA ASP A 337 31.77 -20.29 10.50
C ASP A 337 30.94 -21.51 10.91
N VAL A 338 29.76 -21.69 10.32
CA VAL A 338 29.16 -23.02 10.11
C VAL A 338 28.44 -23.06 8.76
N GLN A 339 28.89 -23.99 7.92
CA GLN A 339 28.39 -24.30 6.57
C GLN A 339 27.39 -25.48 6.57
N HIS A 340 26.41 -25.42 5.64
CA HIS A 340 25.71 -26.55 4.95
C HIS A 340 24.72 -27.44 5.76
N VAL A 341 23.54 -27.93 5.31
CA VAL A 341 22.77 -28.11 4.03
C VAL A 341 21.26 -28.24 4.35
N ALA A 342 20.34 -27.73 3.49
CA ALA A 342 19.08 -28.43 3.08
C ALA A 342 18.23 -27.59 2.10
N LYS A 343 18.02 -28.13 0.88
CA LYS A 343 17.17 -27.63 -0.21
C LYS A 343 15.70 -27.48 0.24
N ASN A 344 15.06 -26.35 -0.08
CA ASN A 344 13.59 -26.27 -0.25
C ASN A 344 13.18 -25.06 -1.11
N GLN A 345 12.57 -25.36 -2.25
CA GLN A 345 11.99 -24.40 -3.19
C GLN A 345 10.74 -23.75 -2.56
N GLY A 346 10.78 -22.43 -2.36
CA GLY A 346 9.64 -21.66 -1.82
C GLY A 346 10.01 -20.37 -1.07
N ILE A 347 11.28 -20.15 -0.74
CA ILE A 347 11.75 -19.00 0.09
C ILE A 347 12.71 -18.05 -0.68
N ASP A 348 12.86 -18.27 -1.99
CA ASP A 348 13.94 -17.67 -2.78
C ASP A 348 13.82 -16.14 -3.01
N ALA A 349 12.66 -15.54 -2.74
CA ALA A 349 12.43 -14.13 -3.09
C ALA A 349 13.15 -13.13 -2.17
N HIS A 350 13.25 -13.41 -0.86
CA HIS A 350 13.96 -12.54 0.08
C HIS A 350 15.45 -12.87 0.18
N GLN A 351 15.83 -14.12 -0.06
CA GLN A 351 17.22 -14.56 0.00
C GLN A 351 18.00 -14.13 -1.25
N LYS A 352 17.39 -14.22 -2.44
CA LYS A 352 18.01 -13.71 -3.69
C LYS A 352 18.11 -12.18 -3.72
N LEU A 353 17.18 -11.46 -3.08
CA LEU A 353 17.28 -9.99 -2.89
C LEU A 353 18.26 -9.59 -1.78
N LYS A 354 18.42 -10.41 -0.73
CA LYS A 354 19.52 -10.27 0.24
C LYS A 354 20.88 -10.48 -0.44
N ASN A 355 21.01 -11.45 -1.34
CA ASN A 355 22.25 -11.69 -2.08
C ASN A 355 22.57 -10.57 -3.09
N ILE A 356 21.56 -9.94 -3.71
CA ILE A 356 21.78 -8.73 -4.54
C ILE A 356 22.17 -7.53 -3.64
N SER A 357 21.62 -7.45 -2.42
CA SER A 357 22.00 -6.44 -1.42
C SER A 357 23.42 -6.62 -0.90
N SER A 358 23.92 -7.87 -0.80
CA SER A 358 25.28 -8.14 -0.29
C SER A 358 26.35 -7.93 -1.36
N ILE A 359 26.06 -8.15 -2.65
CA ILE A 359 27.04 -7.97 -3.75
C ILE A 359 27.43 -6.48 -3.96
N THR A 360 26.75 -5.53 -3.31
CA THR A 360 27.06 -4.09 -3.44
C THR A 360 27.18 -3.37 -2.09
N GLN A 361 27.28 -4.10 -0.98
CA GLN A 361 27.55 -3.51 0.33
C GLN A 361 29.05 -3.24 0.56
N ASP A 362 29.93 -3.89 -0.21
CA ASP A 362 31.38 -3.87 0.05
C ASP A 362 32.20 -2.87 -0.78
N GLU A 363 31.60 -2.07 -1.69
CA GLU A 363 32.41 -1.18 -2.57
C GLU A 363 32.12 0.33 -2.47
N VAL A 364 31.12 0.78 -1.72
CA VAL A 364 30.93 2.22 -1.50
C VAL A 364 30.77 2.48 -0.02
N GLY A 365 31.90 2.66 0.66
CA GLY A 365 31.90 3.32 1.96
C GLY A 365 31.13 4.64 1.85
N HIS A 366 30.18 4.87 2.77
CA HIS A 366 29.29 6.04 2.77
C HIS A 366 30.01 7.39 2.64
N GLY A 367 31.32 7.45 2.97
CA GLY A 367 32.16 8.64 2.83
C GLY A 367 32.47 9.09 1.39
N ASN A 368 32.17 8.31 0.34
CA ASN A 368 32.44 8.70 -1.06
C ASN A 368 31.18 8.68 -1.96
N LEU A 369 29.99 8.70 -1.36
CA LEU A 369 28.73 8.73 -2.10
C LEU A 369 28.40 10.17 -2.54
N THR A 370 28.31 10.39 -3.86
CA THR A 370 27.88 11.68 -4.45
C THR A 370 26.51 11.52 -5.11
N VAL A 371 25.84 12.64 -5.42
CA VAL A 371 24.55 12.62 -6.12
C VAL A 371 24.66 11.94 -7.49
N GLY A 372 25.74 12.21 -8.25
CA GLY A 372 25.98 11.56 -9.54
C GLY A 372 26.09 10.04 -9.41
N LYS A 373 26.94 9.56 -8.49
CA LYS A 373 27.08 8.12 -8.21
C LYS A 373 25.78 7.48 -7.73
N LEU A 374 24.94 8.21 -7.00
CA LEU A 374 23.63 7.74 -6.55
C LEU A 374 22.68 7.51 -7.73
N VAL A 375 22.67 8.41 -8.72
CA VAL A 375 21.87 8.27 -9.94
C VAL A 375 22.37 7.08 -10.78
N GLU A 376 23.67 6.95 -10.99
CA GLU A 376 24.27 5.82 -11.72
C GLU A 376 23.93 4.47 -11.05
N ALA A 377 24.09 4.38 -9.72
CA ALA A 377 23.73 3.20 -8.95
C ALA A 377 22.23 2.87 -9.07
N TYR A 378 21.39 3.89 -9.14
CA TYR A 378 19.95 3.72 -9.32
C TYR A 378 19.58 3.14 -10.68
N GLU A 379 20.17 3.67 -11.76
CA GLU A 379 19.90 3.18 -13.13
C GLU A 379 20.29 1.71 -13.27
N SER A 380 21.49 1.34 -12.79
CA SER A 380 21.97 -0.04 -12.76
C SER A 380 21.08 -0.97 -11.92
N CYS A 381 20.74 -0.54 -10.69
CA CYS A 381 19.83 -1.29 -9.81
C CYS A 381 18.45 -1.52 -10.45
N THR A 382 17.92 -0.50 -11.13
CA THR A 382 16.60 -0.55 -11.75
C THR A 382 16.54 -1.57 -12.88
N SER A 383 17.57 -1.66 -13.71
CA SER A 383 17.68 -2.65 -14.78
C SER A 383 17.61 -4.08 -14.23
N ASN A 384 18.43 -4.39 -13.23
CA ASN A 384 18.47 -5.69 -12.56
C ASN A 384 17.15 -6.05 -11.88
N LEU A 385 16.51 -5.07 -11.24
CA LEU A 385 15.24 -5.25 -10.57
C LEU A 385 14.11 -5.56 -11.57
N ARG A 386 14.07 -4.86 -12.72
CA ARG A 386 13.10 -5.10 -13.79
C ARG A 386 13.23 -6.51 -14.36
N LYS A 387 14.46 -6.97 -14.65
CA LYS A 387 14.71 -8.34 -15.14
C LYS A 387 14.18 -9.39 -14.16
N THR A 388 14.52 -9.26 -12.88
CA THR A 388 14.06 -10.17 -11.83
C THR A 388 12.53 -10.19 -11.69
N GLN A 389 11.88 -9.02 -11.83
CA GLN A 389 10.43 -8.92 -11.78
C GLN A 389 9.76 -9.58 -13.00
N ALA A 390 10.30 -9.37 -14.21
CA ALA A 390 9.80 -9.99 -15.43
C ALA A 390 9.85 -11.53 -15.35
N GLU A 391 10.97 -12.10 -14.90
CA GLU A 391 11.13 -13.54 -14.71
C GLU A 391 10.09 -14.10 -13.71
N ARG A 392 9.88 -13.41 -12.59
CA ARG A 392 8.89 -13.81 -11.58
C ARG A 392 7.46 -13.75 -12.11
N ARG A 393 7.14 -12.71 -12.89
CA ARG A 393 5.86 -12.55 -13.54
C ARG A 393 5.61 -13.70 -14.51
N GLY A 394 6.56 -13.96 -15.41
CA GLY A 394 6.46 -15.06 -16.37
C GLY A 394 6.22 -16.43 -15.70
N ASN A 395 6.96 -16.72 -14.63
CA ASN A 395 6.78 -17.97 -13.87
C ASN A 395 5.40 -18.08 -13.18
N SER A 396 4.83 -16.95 -12.77
CA SER A 396 3.51 -16.92 -12.15
C SER A 396 2.40 -17.10 -13.21
N LEU A 397 2.51 -16.40 -14.33
CA LEU A 397 1.52 -16.42 -15.42
C LEU A 397 1.46 -17.77 -16.16
N LYS A 398 2.56 -18.53 -16.22
CA LYS A 398 2.55 -19.92 -16.74
C LYS A 398 1.48 -20.82 -16.10
N ARG A 399 1.06 -20.53 -14.87
CA ARG A 399 0.06 -21.34 -14.12
C ARG A 399 -1.38 -21.02 -14.49
N ILE A 400 -1.59 -19.91 -15.19
CA ILE A 400 -2.90 -19.45 -15.66
C ILE A 400 -2.92 -19.27 -17.18
N ALA A 401 -2.01 -19.93 -17.90
CA ALA A 401 -2.04 -19.96 -19.36
C ALA A 401 -3.42 -20.45 -19.85
N PRO A 402 -3.96 -19.89 -20.96
CA PRO A 402 -3.33 -18.92 -21.88
C PRO A 402 -3.31 -17.45 -21.43
N ALA A 403 -3.80 -17.09 -20.23
CA ALA A 403 -3.84 -15.69 -19.83
C ALA A 403 -2.46 -15.04 -19.77
N ASN A 404 -2.29 -13.98 -20.54
CA ASN A 404 -1.05 -13.22 -20.60
C ASN A 404 -1.29 -11.72 -20.36
N LEU A 405 -0.96 -11.28 -19.15
CA LEU A 405 -1.04 -9.88 -18.77
C LEU A 405 0.27 -9.13 -19.03
N THR A 406 1.29 -9.72 -19.65
CA THR A 406 2.49 -8.96 -20.00
C THR A 406 2.14 -7.96 -21.08
N LYS A 407 2.37 -6.67 -20.81
CA LYS A 407 2.46 -5.69 -21.88
C LYS A 407 3.68 -6.07 -22.73
N GLU A 408 3.48 -6.33 -24.02
CA GLU A 408 4.60 -6.23 -24.97
C GLU A 408 5.12 -4.80 -24.84
N VAL A 409 6.41 -4.67 -24.56
CA VAL A 409 7.11 -3.38 -24.41
C VAL A 409 7.67 -3.00 -25.76
#